data_AF-A0A1X1XCN2-F1
#
_entry.id   AF-A0A1X1XCN2-F1
#
_cell.length_a   1.000
_cell.length_b   1.000
_cell.length_c   1.000
_cell.angle_alpha   90.00
_cell.angle_beta   90.00
_cell.angle_gamma   90.00
#
_symmetry.space_group_name_H-M   'P 1'
#
loop_
_entity.id
_entity.type
_entity.pdbx_description
1 polymer ?
#
loop_
_entity_poly.entity_id
_entity_poly.type
_entity_poly.pdbx_seq_one_letter_code
_entity_poly.pdbx_strand_id
1 'polypeptide(L)'
;MSRSKKVWLLLGGIALAHNFTAEDGDTLSECMDGWLTPDRRVRWIAEAGLLALYCHLSNRIKPSYDPIHLAFVVARKRRRVVLVVEQT
;
A
#
# COMPACT_ATOMS: atom_id res chain seq x y z
N MET A 1 -14.98 -10.39 13.52
CA MET A 1 -13.88 -10.02 12.59
C MET A 1 -13.45 -8.58 12.85
N SER A 2 -12.15 -8.28 13.03
CA SER A 2 -11.68 -6.91 13.31
C SER A 2 -11.97 -5.94 12.14
N ARG A 3 -12.07 -4.63 12.42
CA ARG A 3 -12.30 -3.62 11.36
C ARG A 3 -11.23 -3.71 10.27
N SER A 4 -9.97 -3.91 10.63
CA SER A 4 -8.87 -4.08 9.68
C SER A 4 -9.05 -5.30 8.77
N LYS A 5 -9.55 -6.43 9.29
CA LYS A 5 -9.85 -7.62 8.47
C LYS A 5 -10.97 -7.34 7.46
N LYS A 6 -12.01 -6.58 7.84
CA LYS A 6 -13.07 -6.13 6.92
C LYS A 6 -12.51 -5.25 5.81
N VAL A 7 -11.61 -4.32 6.13
CA VAL A 7 -10.96 -3.44 5.14
C VAL A 7 -10.12 -4.26 4.16
N TRP A 8 -9.35 -5.24 4.65
CA TRP A 8 -8.57 -6.12 3.77
C TRP A 8 -9.44 -6.92 2.81
N LEU A 9 -10.57 -7.46 3.28
CA LEU A 9 -11.52 -8.15 2.40
C LEU A 9 -12.16 -7.21 1.38
N LEU A 10 -12.48 -5.98 1.77
CA LEU A 10 -13.03 -4.99 0.84
C LEU A 10 -12.01 -4.63 -0.24
N LEU A 11 -10.75 -4.37 0.13
CA LEU A 11 -9.68 -4.07 -0.83
C LEU A 11 -9.47 -5.24 -1.80
N GLY A 12 -9.42 -6.47 -1.29
CA GLY A 12 -9.31 -7.67 -2.13
C GLY A 12 -10.52 -7.85 -3.05
N GLY A 13 -11.73 -7.61 -2.54
CA GLY A 13 -12.97 -7.68 -3.32
C GLY A 13 -13.02 -6.64 -4.44
N ILE A 14 -12.63 -5.39 -4.16
CA ILE A 14 -12.55 -4.32 -5.17
C ILE A 14 -11.49 -4.66 -6.23
N ALA A 15 -10.32 -5.13 -5.81
CA ALA A 15 -9.26 -5.53 -6.73
C ALA A 15 -9.71 -6.67 -7.64
N LEU A 16 -10.39 -7.68 -7.10
CA LEU A 16 -10.96 -8.77 -7.88
C LEU A 16 -12.05 -8.28 -8.83
N ALA A 17 -13.01 -7.51 -8.33
CA ALA A 17 -14.10 -6.96 -9.15
C ALA A 17 -13.56 -6.16 -10.33
N HIS A 18 -12.57 -5.29 -10.10
CA HIS A 18 -11.90 -4.55 -11.17
C HIS A 18 -11.28 -5.49 -12.21
N ASN A 19 -10.54 -6.53 -11.80
CA ASN A 19 -9.93 -7.45 -12.78
C ASN A 19 -10.99 -8.24 -13.56
N PHE A 20 -12.17 -8.51 -12.99
CA PHE A 20 -13.26 -9.17 -13.71
C PHE A 20 -14.00 -8.25 -14.69
N THR A 21 -13.99 -6.93 -14.45
CA THR A 21 -14.69 -5.95 -15.29
C THR A 21 -13.77 -5.14 -16.19
N ALA A 22 -12.45 -5.29 -16.05
CA ALA A 22 -11.46 -4.60 -16.85
C ALA A 22 -11.48 -5.10 -18.31
N GLU A 23 -11.22 -4.19 -19.23
CA GLU A 23 -10.92 -4.53 -20.61
C GLU A 23 -9.49 -5.08 -20.73
N ASP A 24 -9.19 -5.78 -21.82
CA ASP A 24 -7.85 -6.27 -22.11
C ASP A 24 -6.85 -5.08 -22.12
N GLY A 25 -5.78 -5.17 -21.34
CA GLY A 25 -4.78 -4.11 -21.18
C GLY A 25 -5.00 -3.17 -19.99
N ASP A 26 -6.12 -3.27 -19.27
CA ASP A 26 -6.44 -2.42 -18.10
C ASP A 26 -6.63 -3.22 -16.80
N THR A 27 -6.18 -4.48 -16.77
CA THR A 27 -6.16 -5.23 -15.52
C THR A 27 -5.13 -4.63 -14.55
N LEU A 28 -5.30 -4.88 -13.24
CA LEU A 28 -4.33 -4.41 -12.25
C LEU A 28 -2.93 -5.00 -12.47
N SER A 29 -2.86 -6.22 -13.04
CA SER A 29 -1.59 -6.85 -13.41
C SER A 29 -0.92 -6.11 -14.57
N GLU A 30 -1.67 -5.82 -15.65
CA GLU A 30 -1.13 -5.14 -16.83
C GLU A 30 -0.75 -3.68 -16.52
N CYS A 31 -1.50 -3.02 -15.64
CA CYS A 31 -1.13 -1.71 -15.10
C CYS A 31 0.23 -1.75 -14.37
N MET A 32 0.48 -2.81 -13.59
CA MET A 32 1.76 -3.03 -12.93
C MET A 32 2.88 -3.30 -13.94
N ASP A 33 2.62 -4.09 -14.98
CA ASP A 33 3.56 -4.33 -16.08
C ASP A 33 3.94 -3.01 -16.75
N GLY A 34 2.97 -2.11 -16.93
CA GLY A 34 3.18 -0.74 -17.42
C GLY A 34 4.10 0.09 -16.53
N TRP A 35 4.02 -0.04 -15.20
CA TRP A 35 4.92 0.65 -14.27
C TRP A 35 6.33 0.07 -14.25
N LEU A 36 6.47 -1.22 -14.51
CA LEU A 36 7.73 -1.95 -14.51
C LEU A 36 8.38 -2.03 -15.90
N THR A 37 7.75 -1.45 -16.93
CA THR A 37 8.27 -1.47 -18.31
C THR A 37 9.65 -0.77 -18.36
N PRO A 38 10.66 -1.35 -19.04
CA PRO A 38 12.04 -0.84 -19.02
C PRO A 38 12.24 0.59 -19.52
N ASP A 39 11.33 1.10 -20.35
CA ASP A 39 11.42 2.44 -20.95
C ASP A 39 10.91 3.56 -20.03
N ARG A 40 10.17 3.22 -18.95
CA ARG A 40 9.61 4.20 -18.03
C ARG A 40 10.66 4.69 -17.03
N ARG A 41 10.84 6.01 -17.01
CA ARG A 41 11.68 6.73 -16.02
C ARG A 41 11.28 6.47 -14.56
N VAL A 42 10.07 5.99 -14.31
CA VAL A 42 9.53 5.73 -12.96
C VAL A 42 9.70 4.28 -12.49
N ARG A 43 10.25 3.39 -13.33
CA ARG A 43 10.44 1.97 -13.00
C ARG A 43 11.18 1.75 -11.68
N TRP A 44 12.27 2.48 -11.46
CA TRP A 44 13.05 2.37 -10.22
C TRP A 44 12.23 2.72 -8.97
N ILE A 45 11.21 3.60 -9.09
CA ILE A 45 10.30 3.95 -7.99
C ILE A 45 9.43 2.75 -7.64
N ALA A 46 8.89 2.08 -8.65
CA ALA A 46 8.09 0.87 -8.45
C ALA A 46 8.94 -0.26 -7.83
N GLU A 47 10.15 -0.49 -8.35
CA GLU A 47 11.09 -1.48 -7.80
C GLU A 47 11.49 -1.16 -6.35
N ALA A 48 11.83 0.09 -6.06
CA ALA A 48 12.17 0.53 -4.71
C ALA A 48 10.97 0.41 -3.76
N GLY A 49 9.77 0.72 -4.23
CA GLY A 49 8.52 0.55 -3.47
C GLY A 49 8.25 -0.92 -3.15
N LEU A 50 8.40 -1.81 -4.13
CA LEU A 50 8.25 -3.26 -3.93
C LEU A 50 9.30 -3.81 -2.97
N LEU A 51 10.56 -3.37 -3.09
CA LEU A 51 11.63 -3.76 -2.16
C LEU A 51 11.35 -3.29 -0.74
N ALA A 52 10.91 -2.04 -0.57
CA ALA A 52 10.54 -1.50 0.74
C ALA A 52 9.38 -2.29 1.35
N LEU A 53 8.35 -2.60 0.55
CA LEU A 53 7.20 -3.39 0.99
C LEU A 53 7.62 -4.81 1.40
N TYR A 54 8.46 -5.47 0.59
CA TYR A 54 9.02 -6.78 0.91
C TYR A 54 9.78 -6.74 2.24
N CYS A 55 10.70 -5.78 2.41
CA CYS A 55 11.50 -5.64 3.61
C CYS A 55 10.64 -5.37 4.87
N HIS A 56 9.59 -4.55 4.74
CA HIS A 56 8.63 -4.27 5.81
C HIS A 56 7.83 -5.52 6.20
N LEU A 57 7.18 -6.16 5.23
CA LEU A 57 6.30 -7.32 5.48
C LEU A 57 7.07 -8.54 5.98
N SER A 58 8.36 -8.67 5.61
CA SER A 58 9.24 -9.74 6.09
C SER A 58 10.00 -9.40 7.38
N ASN A 59 9.74 -8.23 8.01
CA ASN A 59 10.41 -7.76 9.22
C ASN A 59 11.95 -7.72 9.12
N ARG A 60 12.48 -7.44 7.93
CA ARG A 60 13.94 -7.43 7.68
C ARG A 60 14.63 -6.13 8.12
N ILE A 61 13.86 -5.08 8.36
CA ILE A 61 14.38 -3.77 8.77
C ILE A 61 13.93 -3.49 10.20
N LYS A 62 14.83 -2.94 11.02
CA LYS A 62 14.47 -2.48 12.37
C LYS A 62 13.41 -1.36 12.26
N PRO A 63 12.38 -1.31 13.12
CA PRO A 63 11.28 -0.34 13.01
C PRO A 63 11.70 1.14 12.92
N SER A 64 12.87 1.49 13.48
CA SER A 64 13.43 2.85 13.43
C SER A 64 13.90 3.29 12.04
N TYR A 65 14.24 2.34 11.17
CA TYR A 65 14.74 2.59 9.81
C TYR A 65 13.75 2.15 8.73
N ASP A 66 12.60 1.61 9.13
CA ASP A 66 11.57 1.13 8.22
C ASP A 66 10.67 2.30 7.82
N PRO A 67 10.77 2.80 6.57
CA PRO A 67 10.02 3.97 6.14
C PRO A 67 8.50 3.71 6.16
N ILE A 68 8.06 2.48 5.92
CA ILE A 68 6.65 2.10 5.94
C ILE A 68 6.13 2.09 7.38
N HIS A 69 6.90 1.50 8.30
CA HIS A 69 6.58 1.57 9.73
C HIS A 69 6.47 3.01 10.23
N LEU A 70 7.45 3.86 9.88
CA LEU A 70 7.46 5.27 10.25
C LEU A 70 6.23 6.02 9.71
N ALA A 71 5.86 5.77 8.45
CA ALA A 71 4.64 6.36 7.87
C ALA A 71 3.38 5.98 8.67
N PHE A 72 3.23 4.72 9.07
CA PHE A 72 2.11 4.28 9.91
C PHE A 72 2.15 4.88 11.32
N VAL A 73 3.33 5.05 11.92
CA VAL A 73 3.49 5.73 13.22
C VAL A 73 3.01 7.18 13.12
N VAL A 74 3.40 7.90 12.07
CA VAL A 74 2.94 9.28 11.82
C VAL A 74 1.43 9.32 11.64
N ALA A 75 0.86 8.44 10.82
CA ALA A 75 -0.60 8.35 10.63
C ALA A 75 -1.33 8.09 11.96
N ARG A 76 -0.80 7.21 12.82
CA ARG A 76 -1.36 6.92 14.15
C ARG A 76 -1.27 8.13 15.08
N LYS A 77 -0.14 8.86 15.07
CA LYS A 77 0.02 10.09 15.86
C LYS A 77 -0.98 11.15 15.44
N ARG A 78 -1.13 11.40 14.12
CA ARG A 78 -2.13 12.35 13.60
C ARG A 78 -3.55 12.00 14.01
N ARG A 79 -3.93 10.71 13.93
CA ARG A 79 -5.25 10.25 14.40
C ARG A 79 -5.48 10.52 15.88
N ARG A 80 -4.47 10.32 16.74
CA ARG A 80 -4.60 10.64 18.17
C ARG A 80 -4.79 12.13 18.41
N VAL A 81 -4.07 12.99 17.69
CA VAL A 81 -4.23 14.45 17.80
C VAL A 81 -5.66 14.87 17.44
N VAL A 82 -6.20 14.37 16.33
CA VAL A 82 -7.59 14.67 15.93
C VAL A 82 -8.59 14.26 17.00
N LEU A 83 -8.45 13.05 17.55
CA LEU A 83 -9.36 12.56 18.60
C LEU A 83 -9.26 13.35 19.92
N VAL A 84 -8.09 13.88 20.27
CA VAL A 84 -7.92 14.71 21.48
C VAL A 84 -8.58 16.08 21.28
N VAL A 85 -8.47 16.67 20.10
CA VAL A 85 -9.10 17.97 19.77
C VAL A 85 -10.62 17.86 19.73
N GLU A 86 -11.17 16.73 19.27
CA GLU A 86 -12.63 16.50 19.21
C GLU A 86 -13.27 16.26 20.58
N GLN A 87 -12.46 16.05 21.63
CA GLN A 87 -12.93 15.79 23.01
C GLN A 87 -12.74 16.98 23.98
N THR A 88 -12.20 18.10 23.49
CA THR A 88 -12.03 19.38 24.23
C THR A 88 -12.98 20.43 23.69
#